data_AF-A0A940U8W8-F1
#
_entry.id   AF-A0A940U8W8-F1
#
_cell.length_a   1.000
_cell.length_b   1.000
_cell.length_c   1.000
_cell.angle_alpha   90.00
_cell.angle_beta   90.00
_cell.angle_gamma   90.00
#
_symmetry.space_group_name_H-M   'P 1'
#
loop_
_entity.id
_entity.type
_entity.pdbx_description
1 polymer ?
#
loop_
_entity_poly.entity_id
_entity_poly.type
_entity_poly.pdbx_seq_one_letter_code
_entity_poly.pdbx_strand_id
1 'polypeptide(L)'
;EARFRNYLEGVLKEIPLPESEAEEYFRRAEKIILNRIDAIVGNKHRKSYWKAAQLLLAVAEVYWSNGQTMEGQKLIDRIKEKYRHHSAFRSELRAKAKESGIFSL
;
A
#
# COMPACT_ATOMS: atom_id res chain seq x y z
N GLU A 1 15.84 8.83 7.24
CA GLU A 1 15.26 7.76 6.38
C GLU A 1 15.95 7.60 5.03
N ALA A 2 16.32 8.68 4.30
CA ALA A 2 16.94 8.57 2.97
C ALA A 2 18.21 7.69 2.89
N ARG A 3 19.04 7.65 3.95
CA ARG A 3 20.28 6.87 3.97
C ARG A 3 20.06 5.36 3.78
N PHE A 4 19.04 4.79 4.44
CA PHE A 4 18.76 3.35 4.32
C PHE A 4 18.22 3.02 2.93
N ARG A 5 17.24 3.80 2.44
CA ARG A 5 16.68 3.62 1.10
C ARG A 5 17.76 3.69 0.03
N ASN A 6 18.58 4.75 0.03
CA ASN A 6 19.63 4.93 -0.97
C ASN A 6 20.65 3.78 -0.94
N TYR A 7 20.98 3.28 0.26
CA TYR A 7 21.88 2.14 0.40
C TYR A 7 21.24 0.86 -0.14
N LEU A 8 19.99 0.56 0.24
CA LEU A 8 19.26 -0.61 -0.24
C LEU A 8 19.11 -0.59 -1.76
N GLU A 9 18.70 0.55 -2.34
CA GLU A 9 18.59 0.72 -3.79
C GLU A 9 19.93 0.55 -4.49
N GLY A 10 21.02 1.04 -3.90
CA GLY A 10 22.38 0.81 -4.39
C GLY A 10 22.73 -0.68 -4.42
N VAL A 11 22.47 -1.39 -3.31
CA VAL A 11 22.72 -2.84 -3.24
C VAL A 11 21.87 -3.60 -4.25
N LEU A 12 20.59 -3.26 -4.41
CA LEU A 12 19.69 -3.95 -5.35
C LEU A 12 20.03 -3.70 -6.83
N LYS A 13 20.76 -2.61 -7.14
CA LYS A 13 21.28 -2.39 -8.50
C LYS A 13 22.48 -3.29 -8.82
N GLU A 14 23.37 -3.46 -7.85
CA GLU A 14 24.57 -4.31 -8.00
C GLU A 14 24.22 -5.80 -7.87
N ILE A 15 23.24 -6.13 -7.03
CA ILE A 15 22.79 -7.48 -6.72
C ILE A 15 21.26 -7.52 -6.84
N PRO A 16 20.73 -7.69 -8.06
CA PRO A 16 19.29 -7.74 -8.29
C PRO A 16 18.66 -8.95 -7.57
N LEU A 17 17.48 -8.72 -6.98
CA LEU A 17 16.67 -9.81 -6.45
C LEU A 17 16.13 -10.66 -7.61
N PRO A 18 16.19 -12.00 -7.51
CA PRO A 18 15.44 -12.86 -8.41
C PRO A 18 13.96 -12.52 -8.36
N GLU A 19 13.27 -12.58 -9.51
CA GLU A 19 11.85 -12.25 -9.62
C GLU A 19 10.99 -13.06 -8.64
N SER A 20 11.31 -14.34 -8.44
CA SER A 20 10.62 -15.21 -7.47
C SER A 20 10.77 -14.74 -6.02
N GLU A 21 11.94 -14.22 -5.65
CA GLU A 21 12.17 -13.68 -4.31
C GLU A 21 11.47 -12.33 -4.13
N ALA A 22 11.55 -11.46 -5.14
CA ALA A 22 10.85 -10.17 -5.12
C ALA A 22 9.33 -10.35 -4.94
N GLU A 23 8.74 -11.29 -5.68
CA GLU A 23 7.32 -11.67 -5.55
C GLU A 23 7.00 -12.24 -4.16
N GLU A 24 7.87 -13.08 -3.60
CA GLU A 24 7.69 -13.62 -2.25
C GLU A 24 7.71 -12.51 -1.19
N TYR A 25 8.70 -11.61 -1.25
CA TYR A 25 8.78 -10.47 -0.34
C TYR A 25 7.58 -9.55 -0.48
N PHE A 26 7.13 -9.29 -1.71
CA PHE A 26 5.93 -8.49 -1.96
C PHE A 26 4.69 -9.12 -1.34
N ARG A 27 4.45 -10.43 -1.54
CA ARG A 27 3.32 -11.15 -0.91
C ARG A 27 3.35 -11.09 0.62
N ARG A 28 4.54 -11.21 1.21
CA ARG A 28 4.72 -11.06 2.67
C ARG A 28 4.40 -9.64 3.11
N ALA A 29 4.89 -8.63 2.39
CA ALA A 29 4.64 -7.22 2.68
C ALA A 29 3.14 -6.86 2.56
N GLU A 30 2.47 -7.31 1.49
CA GLU A 30 1.03 -7.17 1.30
C GLU A 30 0.28 -7.74 2.52
N LYS A 31 0.55 -8.99 2.89
CA LYS A 31 -0.10 -9.64 4.04
C LYS A 31 0.07 -8.84 5.33
N ILE A 32 1.28 -8.36 5.62
CA ILE A 32 1.57 -7.55 6.81
C ILE A 32 0.78 -6.24 6.77
N ILE A 33 0.74 -5.58 5.62
CA ILE A 33 0.03 -4.32 5.43
C ILE A 33 -1.48 -4.51 5.61
N LEU A 34 -2.08 -5.55 5.03
CA LEU A 34 -3.50 -5.84 5.20
C LEU A 34 -3.86 -6.09 6.67
N ASN A 35 -3.06 -6.87 7.39
CA ASN A 35 -3.24 -7.07 8.83
C ASN A 35 -3.13 -5.75 9.62
N ARG A 36 -2.24 -4.85 9.19
CA ARG A 36 -2.06 -3.55 9.84
C ARG A 36 -3.23 -2.61 9.57
N ILE A 37 -3.77 -2.61 8.35
CA ILE A 37 -4.99 -1.88 7.99
C ILE A 37 -6.14 -2.38 8.86
N ASP A 38 -6.29 -3.70 9.01
CA ASP A 38 -7.31 -4.30 9.86
C ASP A 38 -7.19 -3.86 11.31
N ALA A 39 -5.97 -3.92 11.86
CA ALA A 39 -5.70 -3.48 13.22
C ALA A 39 -5.97 -1.98 13.43
N ILE A 40 -5.73 -1.12 12.43
CA ILE A 40 -5.95 0.32 12.54
C ILE A 40 -7.43 0.67 12.34
N VAL A 41 -8.01 0.25 11.22
CA VAL A 41 -9.35 0.67 10.80
C VAL A 41 -10.42 -0.10 11.57
N GLY A 42 -10.27 -1.42 11.70
CA GLY A 42 -11.18 -2.30 12.42
C GLY A 42 -11.32 -1.94 13.90
N ASN A 43 -10.21 -1.57 14.56
CA ASN A 43 -10.22 -1.10 15.96
C ASN A 43 -10.47 0.42 16.11
N LYS A 44 -10.85 1.10 15.02
CA LYS A 44 -11.26 2.52 15.03
C LYS A 44 -10.19 3.49 15.54
N HIS A 45 -8.91 3.22 15.29
CA HIS A 45 -7.80 4.14 15.60
C HIS A 45 -7.75 5.33 14.62
N ARG A 46 -8.76 6.21 14.66
CA ARG A 46 -8.99 7.29 13.68
C ARG A 46 -7.78 8.20 13.44
N LYS A 47 -7.01 8.54 14.47
CA LYS A 47 -5.77 9.35 14.36
C LYS A 47 -4.67 8.69 13.52
N SER A 48 -4.82 7.40 13.21
CA SER A 48 -3.88 6.60 12.42
C SER A 48 -4.45 6.17 11.07
N TYR A 49 -5.66 6.60 10.69
CA TYR A 49 -6.29 6.18 9.42
C TYR A 49 -5.49 6.60 8.19
N TRP A 50 -4.85 7.77 8.23
CA TRP A 50 -3.93 8.22 7.18
C TRP A 50 -2.77 7.23 6.94
N LYS A 51 -2.28 6.55 8.00
CA LYS A 51 -1.24 5.52 7.88
C LYS A 51 -1.76 4.31 7.13
N ALA A 52 -2.97 3.86 7.47
CA ALA A 52 -3.61 2.74 6.78
C ALA A 52 -3.87 3.06 5.30
N ALA A 53 -4.33 4.28 5.00
CA ALA A 53 -4.52 4.76 3.64
C ALA A 53 -3.20 4.75 2.86
N GLN A 54 -2.13 5.33 3.41
CA GLN A 54 -0.82 5.36 2.78
C GLN A 54 -0.27 3.96 2.49
N LEU A 55 -0.39 3.03 3.44
CA LEU A 55 0.07 1.65 3.25
C LEU A 55 -0.73 0.92 2.16
N LEU A 56 -2.06 1.13 2.08
CA LEU A 56 -2.88 0.56 1.01
C LEU A 56 -2.43 1.03 -0.37
N LEU A 57 -2.21 2.34 -0.51
CA LEU A 57 -1.79 2.93 -1.78
C LEU A 57 -0.38 2.47 -2.18
N ALA A 58 0.54 2.31 -1.22
CA ALA A 58 1.87 1.77 -1.51
C ALA A 58 1.82 0.37 -2.12
N VAL A 59 0.93 -0.52 -1.62
CA VAL A 59 0.77 -1.86 -2.22
C VAL A 59 0.18 -1.77 -3.63
N ALA A 60 -0.82 -0.91 -3.82
CA ALA A 60 -1.42 -0.70 -5.14
C ALA A 60 -0.43 -0.10 -6.16
N GLU A 61 0.44 0.81 -5.73
CA GLU A 61 1.54 1.38 -6.53
C GLU A 61 2.53 0.31 -7.00
N VAL A 62 2.83 -0.68 -6.15
CA VAL A 62 3.69 -1.81 -6.56
C VAL A 62 3.00 -2.65 -7.63
N TYR A 63 1.72 -2.99 -7.46
CA TYR A 63 0.95 -3.67 -8.51
C TYR A 63 0.99 -2.88 -9.84
N TRP A 64 0.82 -1.57 -9.79
CA TRP A 64 0.90 -0.72 -10.98
C TRP A 64 2.28 -0.69 -11.63
N SER A 65 3.32 -0.57 -10.81
CA SER A 65 4.70 -0.59 -11.29
C SER A 65 5.06 -1.91 -11.96
N ASN A 66 4.40 -3.01 -11.56
CA ASN A 66 4.55 -4.33 -12.17
C ASN A 66 3.58 -4.59 -13.34
N GLY A 67 2.85 -3.56 -13.81
CA GLY A 67 1.88 -3.69 -14.91
C GLY A 67 0.57 -4.38 -14.54
N GLN A 68 0.35 -4.69 -13.25
CA GLN A 68 -0.82 -5.40 -12.73
C GLN A 68 -1.91 -4.43 -12.27
N THR A 69 -2.27 -3.46 -13.13
CA THR A 69 -3.12 -2.33 -12.76
C THR A 69 -4.49 -2.70 -12.24
N MET A 70 -5.07 -3.73 -12.84
CA MET A 70 -6.37 -4.24 -12.42
C MET A 70 -6.32 -4.84 -11.01
N GLU A 71 -5.23 -5.50 -10.62
CA GLU A 71 -5.10 -6.11 -9.29
C GLU A 71 -4.92 -5.06 -8.20
N GLY A 72 -4.12 -4.01 -8.48
CA GLY A 72 -4.00 -2.84 -7.60
C GLY A 72 -5.35 -2.16 -7.38
N GLN A 73 -6.14 -1.98 -8.44
CA GLN A 73 -7.48 -1.39 -8.34
C GLN A 73 -8.45 -2.29 -7.56
N LYS A 74 -8.49 -3.59 -7.86
CA LYS A 74 -9.31 -4.58 -7.13
C LYS A 74 -9.00 -4.58 -5.63
N LEU A 75 -7.73 -4.47 -5.26
CA LEU A 75 -7.32 -4.38 -3.85
C LEU A 75 -7.94 -3.15 -3.17
N ILE A 76 -7.86 -1.98 -3.81
CA ILE A 76 -8.44 -0.74 -3.27
C ILE A 76 -9.95 -0.87 -3.11
N ASP A 77 -10.64 -1.38 -4.12
CA ASP A 77 -12.10 -1.52 -4.10
C ASP A 77 -12.56 -2.52 -3.04
N ARG A 78 -11.85 -3.64 -2.88
CA ARG A 78 -12.07 -4.61 -1.79
C ARG A 78 -11.99 -3.96 -0.42
N ILE A 79 -11.00 -3.09 -0.19
CA ILE A 79 -10.80 -2.42 1.10
C ILE A 79 -11.82 -1.28 1.30
N LYS A 80 -12.18 -0.54 0.24
CA LYS A 80 -13.27 0.46 0.26
C LYS A 80 -14.59 -0.19 0.65
N GLU A 81 -14.90 -1.36 0.11
CA GLU A 81 -16.13 -2.10 0.41
C GLU A 81 -16.12 -2.64 1.85
N LYS A 82 -15.02 -3.30 2.26
CA LYS A 82 -14.85 -3.80 3.64
C LYS A 82 -15.08 -2.72 4.69
N TYR A 83 -14.63 -1.49 4.41
CA TYR A 83 -14.75 -0.34 5.30
C TYR A 83 -15.76 0.70 4.82
N ARG A 84 -16.83 0.30 4.10
CA ARG A 84 -17.83 1.21 3.53
C ARG A 84 -18.43 2.20 4.54
N HIS A 85 -18.62 1.75 5.79
CA HIS A 85 -19.19 2.52 6.91
C HIS A 85 -18.17 3.38 7.68
N HIS A 86 -16.88 3.35 7.31
CA HIS A 86 -15.81 4.12 7.93
C HIS A 86 -15.50 5.38 7.11
N SER A 87 -16.44 6.33 7.08
CA SER A 87 -16.36 7.54 6.27
C SER A 87 -15.08 8.37 6.50
N ALA A 88 -14.59 8.41 7.75
CA ALA A 88 -13.33 9.06 8.10
C ALA A 88 -12.13 8.39 7.40
N PHE A 89 -12.05 7.05 7.44
CA PHE A 89 -11.00 6.31 6.74
C PHE A 89 -11.06 6.53 5.23
N ARG A 90 -12.27 6.47 4.65
CA ARG A 90 -12.46 6.73 3.21
C ARG A 90 -12.06 8.15 2.81
N SER A 91 -12.20 9.12 3.71
CA SER A 91 -11.77 10.50 3.47
C SER A 91 -10.24 10.62 3.46
N GLU A 92 -9.56 9.97 4.40
CA GLU A 92 -8.09 9.86 4.40
C GLU A 92 -7.57 9.15 3.14
N LEU A 93 -8.24 8.07 2.71
CA LEU A 93 -7.88 7.34 1.51
C LEU A 93 -7.95 8.21 0.26
N ARG A 94 -9.03 9.00 0.09
CA ARG A 94 -9.14 9.96 -1.02
C ARG A 94 -8.09 11.06 -0.94
N ALA A 95 -7.82 11.58 0.26
CA ALA A 95 -6.81 12.62 0.46
C ALA A 95 -5.42 12.13 0.05
N LYS A 96 -5.04 10.91 0.47
CA LYS A 96 -3.75 10.31 0.11
C LYS A 96 -3.64 9.91 -1.36
N ALA A 97 -4.73 9.43 -1.96
CA ALA A 97 -4.77 9.15 -3.38
C ALA A 97 -4.56 10.42 -4.24
N LYS A 98 -5.18 11.53 -3.85
CA LYS A 98 -4.96 12.83 -4.49
C LYS A 98 -3.52 13.32 -4.32
N GLU A 99 -2.92 13.10 -3.15
CA GLU A 99 -1.55 13.50 -2.84
C GLU A 99 -0.51 12.74 -3.67
N SER A 100 -0.70 11.43 -3.91
CA SER A 100 0.27 10.68 -4.69
C SER A 100 0.22 11.02 -6.18
N GLY A 101 -0.90 11.56 -6.69
CA GLY A 101 -1.08 11.89 -8.11
C GLY A 101 -1.18 10.68 -9.04
N ILE A 102 -1.08 9.47 -8.50
CA ILE A 102 -1.11 8.20 -9.26
C ILE A 102 -2.55 7.66 -9.37
N PHE A 103 -3.45 8.06 -8.46
CA PHE A 103 -4.82 7.52 -8.40
C PHE A 103 -5.88 8.58 -8.74
N SER A 104 -6.88 8.21 -9.55
CA SER A 104 -8.20 8.86 -9.56
C SER A 104 -9.19 7.99 -8.76
N LEU A 105 -9.26 8.18 -7.44
CA LEU A 105 -10.15 7.40 -6.55
C LEU A 105 -11.56 7.96 -6.37
#